data_AF-A0A9E4LK05-F1
#
_entry.id   AF-A0A9E4LK05-F1
#
_cell.length_a   1.000
_cell.length_b   1.000
_cell.length_c   1.000
_cell.angle_alpha   90.00
_cell.angle_beta   90.00
_cell.angle_gamma   90.00
#
_symmetry.space_group_name_H-M   'P 1'
#
loop_
_entity.id
_entity.type
_entity.pdbx_description
1 polymer ?
#
loop_
_entity_poly.entity_id
_entity_poly.type
_entity_poly.pdbx_seq_one_letter_code
_entity_poly.pdbx_strand_id
1 'polypeptide(L)'
;MAKETYPYQPDYATPPGYVLEDHLEARGLTPAEFASRHSLSTELIEGIIDGSVPIDSELAAIFGREFSLEASVWLSMEAIYRGRLEKMAAAVGKTIRQP
;
A
#
# COMPACT_ATOMS: atom_id res chain seq x y z
N MET A 1 11.76 -20.56 -32.76
CA MET A 1 10.88 -20.70 -31.58
C MET A 1 10.75 -19.31 -30.96
N ALA A 2 9.63 -18.60 -31.16
CA ALA A 2 9.42 -17.29 -30.55
C ALA A 2 8.91 -17.49 -29.11
N LYS A 3 9.53 -16.83 -28.14
CA LYS A 3 9.13 -16.91 -26.73
C LYS A 3 7.86 -16.08 -26.58
N GLU A 4 6.71 -16.74 -26.46
CA GLU A 4 5.43 -16.10 -26.18
C GLU A 4 5.53 -15.37 -24.83
N THR A 5 5.64 -14.04 -24.87
CA THR A 5 5.64 -13.20 -23.68
C THR A 5 4.20 -12.98 -23.25
N TYR A 6 3.76 -13.73 -22.24
CA TYR A 6 2.52 -13.44 -21.52
C TYR A 6 2.71 -12.15 -20.74
N PRO A 7 1.92 -11.08 -20.99
CA PRO A 7 2.04 -9.86 -20.22
C PRO A 7 1.66 -10.18 -18.76
N TYR A 8 2.58 -9.98 -17.83
CA TYR A 8 2.33 -10.14 -16.40
C TYR A 8 1.32 -9.07 -15.95
N GLN A 9 0.07 -9.48 -15.76
CA GLN A 9 -1.03 -8.65 -15.28
C GLN A 9 -1.68 -9.35 -14.07
N PRO A 10 -1.12 -9.20 -12.87
CA PRO A 10 -1.70 -9.78 -11.68
C PRO A 10 -3.06 -9.14 -11.38
N ASP A 11 -4.09 -9.95 -11.13
CA ASP A 11 -5.43 -9.51 -10.69
C ASP A 11 -5.47 -9.15 -9.19
N TYR A 12 -4.33 -8.77 -8.61
CA TYR A 12 -4.22 -8.37 -7.22
C TYR A 12 -3.27 -7.17 -7.04
N ALA A 13 -3.60 -6.34 -6.06
CA ALA A 13 -2.78 -5.22 -5.63
C ALA A 13 -2.48 -5.39 -4.13
N THR A 14 -1.19 -5.48 -3.79
CA THR A 14 -0.76 -5.56 -2.38
C THR A 14 -0.66 -4.14 -1.83
N PRO A 15 -1.39 -3.78 -0.76
CA PRO A 15 -1.32 -2.46 -0.18
C PRO A 15 0.06 -2.24 0.45
N PRO A 16 0.62 -1.02 0.41
CA PRO A 16 1.88 -0.71 1.08
C PRO A 16 1.77 -0.88 2.61
N GLY A 17 0.56 -0.78 3.16
CA GLY A 17 0.26 -1.05 4.56
C GLY A 17 0.62 -2.46 5.04
N TYR A 18 0.65 -3.45 4.15
CA TYR A 18 1.13 -4.80 4.50
C TYR A 18 2.60 -4.79 4.91
N VAL A 19 3.43 -3.95 4.27
CA VAL A 19 4.85 -3.77 4.62
C VAL A 19 4.98 -3.05 5.96
N LEU A 20 4.07 -2.11 6.25
CA LEU A 20 4.01 -1.44 7.55
C LEU A 20 3.69 -2.44 8.66
N GLU A 21 2.69 -3.30 8.46
CA GLU A 21 2.30 -4.34 9.41
C GLU A 21 3.45 -5.30 9.73
N ASP A 22 4.12 -5.84 8.71
CA ASP A 22 5.29 -6.71 8.87
C ASP A 22 6.40 -6.05 9.70
N HIS A 23 6.67 -4.76 9.44
CA HIS A 23 7.66 -4.00 10.20
C HIS A 23 7.28 -3.75 11.67
N LEU A 24 6.00 -3.57 11.94
CA LEU A 24 5.46 -3.44 13.30
C LEU A 24 5.56 -4.77 14.05
N GLU A 25 5.12 -5.87 13.43
CA GLU A 25 5.18 -7.22 13.98
C GLU A 25 6.63 -7.64 14.28
N ALA A 26 7.56 -7.40 13.35
CA ALA A 26 8.98 -7.69 13.53
C ALA A 26 9.61 -6.95 14.73
N ARG A 27 9.01 -5.83 15.14
CA ARG A 27 9.43 -5.02 16.30
C ARG A 27 8.58 -5.27 17.55
N GLY A 28 7.57 -6.14 17.47
CA GLY A 28 6.62 -6.39 18.55
C GLY A 28 5.78 -5.17 18.91
N LEU A 29 5.50 -4.30 17.94
CA LEU A 29 4.70 -3.09 18.11
C LEU A 29 3.29 -3.31 17.59
N THR A 30 2.29 -2.83 18.33
CA THR A 30 0.92 -2.74 17.83
C THR A 30 0.70 -1.46 17.01
N PRO A 31 -0.28 -1.43 16.09
CA PRO A 31 -0.69 -0.20 15.40
C PRO A 31 -1.01 0.96 16.35
N ALA A 32 -1.65 0.67 17.48
CA ALA A 32 -2.01 1.66 18.49
C ALA A 32 -0.77 2.26 19.20
N GLU A 33 0.22 1.44 19.53
CA GLU A 33 1.48 1.92 20.11
C GLU A 33 2.26 2.79 19.12
N PHE A 34 2.32 2.38 17.86
CA PHE A 34 2.96 3.17 16.81
C PHE A 34 2.25 4.51 16.61
N ALA A 35 0.92 4.49 16.48
CA ALA A 35 0.12 5.71 16.33
C ALA A 35 0.35 6.69 17.49
N SER A 36 0.34 6.18 18.73
CA SER A 36 0.54 6.97 19.94
C SER A 36 1.92 7.65 19.99
N ARG A 37 2.97 7.00 19.49
CA ARG A 37 4.35 7.55 19.46
C ARG A 37 4.50 8.73 18.51
N HIS A 38 3.66 8.80 17.48
CA HIS A 38 3.75 9.82 16.43
C HIS A 38 2.58 10.81 16.43
N SER A 39 1.75 10.83 17.49
CA SER A 39 0.55 11.66 17.59
C SER A 39 -0.45 11.43 16.45
N LEU A 40 -0.53 10.20 15.94
CA LEU A 40 -1.47 9.76 14.93
C LEU A 40 -2.64 9.02 15.60
N SER A 41 -3.76 8.87 14.90
CA SER A 41 -4.84 8.00 15.37
C SER A 41 -4.57 6.54 15.01
N THR A 42 -4.99 5.60 15.86
CA THR A 42 -4.90 4.17 15.56
C THR A 42 -5.65 3.82 14.28
N GLU A 43 -6.84 4.41 14.08
CA GLU A 43 -7.68 4.23 12.88
C GLU A 43 -6.93 4.63 11.60
N LEU A 44 -6.07 5.65 11.66
CA LEU A 44 -5.24 6.03 10.51
C LEU A 44 -4.27 4.92 10.14
N ILE A 45 -3.56 4.35 11.13
CA ILE A 45 -2.59 3.27 10.89
C ILE A 45 -3.29 2.01 10.40
N GLU A 46 -4.41 1.64 11.01
CA GLU A 46 -5.21 0.49 10.59
C GLU A 46 -5.76 0.66 9.16
N GLY A 47 -6.23 1.87 8.82
CA GLY A 47 -6.67 2.19 7.46
C GLY A 47 -5.54 2.16 6.43
N ILE A 48 -4.31 2.49 6.83
CA ILE A 48 -3.13 2.35 5.97
C ILE A 48 -2.82 0.87 5.76
N ILE A 49 -2.85 0.05 6.83
CA ILE A 49 -2.61 -1.41 6.79
C ILE A 49 -3.60 -2.09 5.83
N ASP A 50 -4.89 -1.76 5.96
CA ASP A 50 -5.97 -2.24 5.07
C ASP A 50 -5.88 -1.66 3.64
N GLY A 51 -5.14 -0.57 3.45
CA GLY A 51 -4.98 0.11 2.16
C GLY A 51 -6.17 1.00 1.77
N SER A 52 -7.12 1.22 2.69
CA SER A 52 -8.23 2.17 2.53
C SER A 52 -7.76 3.62 2.63
N VAL A 53 -6.72 3.89 3.42
CA VAL A 53 -6.11 5.22 3.57
C VAL A 53 -4.79 5.29 2.80
N PRO A 54 -4.53 6.36 2.02
CA PRO A 54 -3.27 6.54 1.31
C PRO A 54 -2.12 6.98 2.23
N ILE A 55 -0.90 6.58 1.86
CA ILE A 55 0.32 7.08 2.50
C ILE A 55 0.72 8.40 1.82
N ASP A 56 0.61 9.51 2.54
CA ASP A 56 1.08 10.80 2.07
C ASP A 56 2.56 11.07 2.46
N SER A 57 3.07 12.25 2.11
CA SER A 57 4.48 12.60 2.30
C SER A 57 4.90 12.70 3.77
N GLU A 58 3.99 13.14 4.65
CA GLU A 58 4.23 13.23 6.09
C GLU A 58 4.36 11.82 6.70
N LEU A 59 3.40 10.95 6.39
CA LEU A 59 3.42 9.55 6.82
C LEU A 59 4.65 8.81 6.30
N ALA A 60 5.00 8.99 5.03
CA ALA A 60 6.20 8.40 4.45
C ALA A 60 7.49 8.85 5.15
N ALA A 61 7.56 10.12 5.58
CA ALA A 61 8.71 10.62 6.35
C ALA A 61 8.77 10.01 7.76
N ILE A 62 7.64 9.83 8.43
CA ILE A 62 7.55 9.14 9.72
C ILE A 62 8.02 7.69 9.56
N PHE A 63 7.45 6.96 8.60
CA PHE A 63 7.79 5.55 8.35
C PHE A 63 9.26 5.39 7.98
N GLY A 64 9.81 6.29 7.17
CA GLY A 64 11.20 6.18 6.77
C GLY A 64 12.19 6.32 7.92
N ARG A 65 11.85 7.16 8.91
CA ARG A 65 12.66 7.34 10.13
C ARG A 65 12.64 6.11 11.03
N GLU A 66 11.51 5.42 11.11
CA GLU A 66 11.33 4.27 12.01
C GLU A 66 11.78 2.92 11.40
N PHE A 67 11.61 2.77 10.08
CA PHE A 67 11.77 1.48 9.39
C PHE A 67 13.02 1.38 8.52
N SER A 68 13.89 2.39 8.51
CA SER A 68 15.14 2.43 7.71
C SER A 68 14.92 2.27 6.19
N LEU A 69 13.71 2.55 5.72
CA LEU A 69 13.37 2.70 4.31
C LEU A 69 13.32 4.18 3.96
N GLU A 70 13.64 4.57 2.73
CA GLU A 70 13.46 5.97 2.34
C GLU A 70 11.97 6.32 2.20
N ALA A 71 11.57 7.56 2.53
CA ALA A 71 10.20 8.02 2.34
C ALA A 71 9.73 7.86 0.87
N SER A 72 10.64 8.02 -0.09
CA SER A 72 10.39 7.79 -1.52
C SER A 72 9.95 6.36 -1.82
N VAL A 73 10.44 5.36 -1.07
CA VAL A 73 10.07 3.96 -1.24
C VAL A 73 8.60 3.76 -0.87
N TRP A 74 8.17 4.30 0.28
CA TRP A 74 6.76 4.25 0.71
C TRP A 74 5.82 4.91 -0.29
N LEU A 75 6.16 6.11 -0.75
CA LEU A 75 5.37 6.82 -1.77
C LEU A 75 5.34 6.08 -3.11
N SER A 76 6.43 5.41 -3.48
CA SER A 76 6.49 4.61 -4.70
C SER A 76 5.59 3.38 -4.61
N MET A 77 5.59 2.68 -3.46
CA MET A 77 4.71 1.54 -3.22
C MET A 77 3.23 1.97 -3.29
N GLU A 78 2.89 3.10 -2.67
CA GLU A 78 1.55 3.67 -2.70
C GLU A 78 1.11 4.04 -4.13
N ALA A 79 1.97 4.72 -4.90
CA ALA A 79 1.67 5.08 -6.28
C ALA A 79 1.45 3.83 -7.16
N ILE A 80 2.25 2.78 -6.97
CA ILE A 80 2.08 1.51 -7.67
C ILE A 80 0.76 0.84 -7.27
N TYR A 81 0.44 0.81 -5.98
CA TYR A 81 -0.79 0.22 -5.46
C TYR A 81 -2.03 0.90 -6.02
N ARG A 82 -2.12 2.23 -5.90
CA ARG A 82 -3.25 3.02 -6.43
C ARG A 82 -3.36 2.89 -7.94
N GLY A 83 -2.24 2.97 -8.66
CA GLY A 83 -2.23 2.77 -10.12
C GLY A 83 -2.67 1.38 -10.55
N ARG A 84 -2.52 0.34 -9.71
CA ARG A 84 -3.08 -1.00 -9.96
C ARG A 84 -4.58 -1.04 -9.68
N LEU A 85 -5.03 -0.48 -8.56
CA LEU A 85 -6.46 -0.39 -8.23
C LEU A 85 -7.24 0.30 -9.35
N GLU A 86 -6.72 1.40 -9.90
CA GLU A 86 -7.34 2.11 -11.02
C GLU A 86 -7.48 1.23 -12.27
N LYS A 87 -6.44 0.47 -12.62
CA LYS A 87 -6.48 -0.47 -13.75
C LYS A 87 -7.48 -1.59 -13.55
N MET A 88 -7.54 -2.15 -12.34
CA MET A 88 -8.48 -3.21 -11.98
C MET A 88 -9.92 -2.71 -12.01
N ALA A 89 -10.18 -1.53 -11.44
CA ALA A 89 -11.50 -0.89 -11.50
C ALA A 89 -11.93 -0.60 -12.96
N ALA A 90 -11.02 -0.13 -13.80
CA ALA A 90 -11.29 0.11 -15.22
C ALA A 90 -11.56 -1.19 -16.00
N ALA A 91 -10.93 -2.31 -15.62
CA ALA A 91 -11.18 -3.63 -16.22
C ALA A 91 -12.57 -4.17 -15.82
N VAL A 92 -12.98 -4.01 -14.56
CA VAL A 92 -14.31 -4.41 -14.06
C VAL A 92 -15.43 -3.58 -14.72
N GLY A 93 -15.22 -2.28 -14.92
CA GLY A 93 -16.22 -1.42 -15.58
C GLY A 93 -16.52 -1.78 -17.05
N LYS A 94 -15.60 -2.46 -17.75
CA LYS A 94 -15.80 -2.89 -19.14
C LYS A 94 -16.63 -4.17 -19.30
N THR A 95 -16.87 -4.94 -18.25
CA THR A 95 -17.61 -6.22 -18.35
C THR A 95 -19.14 -6.06 -18.27
N ILE A 96 -19.64 -4.91 -17.81
CA ILE A 96 -21.08 -4.68 -17.55
C ILE A 96 -21.78 -3.90 -18.69
N ARG A 97 -21.13 -3.67 -19.84
CA ARG A 97 -21.72 -2.92 -20.96
C ARG A 97 -21.82 -3.74 -22.25
N GLN A 98 -22.78 -4.68 -22.27
CA GLN A 98 -23.49 -5.12 -23.48
C GLN A 98 -24.97 -5.25 -23.10
N PRO A 99 -25.86 -4.52 -23.78
CA PRO A 99 -26.65 -5.13 -24.86
C PRO A 99 -26.26 -4.65 -26.27
#